data_AF-A0A314KK97-F1
#
_entry.id   AF-A0A314KK97-F1
#
_cell.length_a   1.000
_cell.length_b   1.000
_cell.length_c   1.000
_cell.angle_alpha   90.00
_cell.angle_beta   90.00
_cell.angle_gamma   90.00
#
_symmetry.space_group_name_H-M   'P 1'
#
loop_
_entity.id
_entity.type
_entity.pdbx_description
1 polymer ?
#
loop_
_entity_poly.entity_id
_entity_poly.type
_entity_poly.pdbx_seq_one_letter_code
_entity_poly.pdbx_strand_id
1 'polypeptide(L)'
;MMRVRAKLPGFCKSKTVVRVGARSPSQPYKKNGLIKFDATDNKNSTEMCFNNIDPRLDFESSGNNNRVMVVVDPSLDANCALQWALSHTVQSQDTIILLYVSKISNEGEKANSEFNQKAYELLCSMKNMCQTRKEGVQVEITMQEGKEKGAVIVEEAKQRKVSLLVLGQRKRSIVWRLLRKKSRSRLVKYCIQKANCMTVAVRRKSSKSGGYLITTKRHKKFWLLA
;
A
#
# COMPACT_ATOMS: atom_id res chain seq x y z
N MET A 1 -0.63 -64.17 8.70
CA MET A 1 -0.51 -63.87 7.26
C MET A 1 0.43 -62.69 7.06
N MET A 2 1.38 -62.85 6.13
CA MET A 2 2.51 -61.95 5.88
C MET A 2 2.13 -60.59 5.30
N ARG A 3 2.98 -59.58 5.58
CA ARG A 3 2.94 -58.19 5.07
C ARG A 3 3.03 -58.14 3.54
N VAL A 4 2.31 -57.20 2.93
CA VAL A 4 2.68 -56.65 1.60
C VAL A 4 2.73 -55.12 1.69
N ARG A 5 3.97 -54.61 1.69
CA ARG A 5 4.31 -53.19 1.59
C ARG A 5 4.53 -52.90 0.09
N ALA A 6 3.66 -52.13 -0.54
CA ALA A 6 3.83 -51.76 -1.94
C ALA A 6 4.98 -50.75 -2.09
N LYS A 7 5.93 -51.09 -2.96
CA LYS A 7 7.11 -50.28 -3.35
C LYS A 7 6.69 -49.10 -4.23
N LEU A 8 7.26 -47.93 -3.96
CA LEU A 8 7.29 -46.78 -4.87
C LEU A 8 8.30 -47.03 -6.01
N PRO A 9 7.98 -46.70 -7.27
CA PRO A 9 9.00 -46.49 -8.28
C PRO A 9 9.55 -45.05 -8.19
N GLY A 10 10.87 -44.96 -8.12
CA GLY A 10 11.62 -43.71 -8.23
C GLY A 10 11.86 -43.28 -9.68
N PHE A 11 12.78 -42.32 -9.82
CA PHE A 11 13.27 -41.68 -11.06
C PHE A 11 12.39 -40.51 -11.56
N CYS A 12 12.91 -39.34 -11.97
CA CYS A 12 14.28 -38.90 -12.20
C CYS A 12 14.35 -37.37 -12.03
N LYS A 13 15.42 -36.85 -11.41
CA LYS A 13 15.70 -35.41 -11.32
C LYS A 13 16.43 -34.96 -12.59
N SER A 14 15.82 -34.13 -13.42
CA SER A 14 16.56 -33.34 -14.40
C SER A 14 16.89 -31.97 -13.80
N LYS A 15 18.18 -31.74 -13.52
CA LYS A 15 18.74 -30.41 -13.25
C LYS A 15 19.02 -29.77 -14.61
N THR A 16 18.17 -28.84 -15.05
CA THR A 16 18.52 -27.99 -16.19
C THR A 16 19.41 -26.86 -15.68
N VAL A 17 20.72 -27.00 -15.92
CA VAL A 17 21.70 -25.92 -15.78
C VAL A 17 21.65 -25.11 -17.05
N VAL A 18 21.18 -23.86 -16.96
CA VAL A 18 21.34 -22.87 -18.04
C VAL A 18 22.41 -21.90 -17.59
N ARG A 19 23.62 -22.05 -18.15
CA ARG A 19 24.65 -21.02 -18.13
C ARG A 19 24.38 -20.10 -19.31
N VAL A 20 24.06 -18.83 -19.06
CA VAL A 20 24.08 -17.80 -20.10
C VAL A 20 24.85 -16.58 -19.59
N GLY A 21 26.01 -16.42 -20.22
CA GLY A 21 26.74 -15.21 -20.57
C GLY A 21 26.52 -13.94 -19.76
N ALA A 22 27.57 -13.54 -19.05
CA ALA A 22 27.80 -12.17 -18.62
C ALA A 22 27.96 -11.23 -19.83
N ARG A 23 27.23 -10.12 -19.83
CA ARG A 23 27.63 -8.85 -20.46
C ARG A 23 27.13 -7.70 -19.60
N SER A 24 28.05 -7.09 -18.87
CA SER A 24 27.92 -5.72 -18.39
C SER A 24 28.04 -4.76 -19.58
N PRO A 25 27.37 -3.60 -19.53
CA PRO A 25 28.18 -2.38 -19.47
C PRO A 25 27.77 -1.49 -18.30
N SER A 26 28.72 -1.27 -17.41
CA SER A 26 28.77 -0.13 -16.49
C SER A 26 29.01 1.15 -17.28
N GLN A 27 28.16 2.17 -17.11
CA GLN A 27 28.53 3.55 -17.40
C GLN A 27 28.69 4.34 -16.09
N PRO A 28 29.85 5.00 -15.87
CA PRO A 28 30.12 5.76 -14.66
C PRO A 28 29.51 7.16 -14.76
N TYR A 29 28.66 7.54 -13.80
CA TYR A 29 28.23 8.93 -13.64
C TYR A 29 29.29 9.71 -12.84
N LYS A 30 29.70 10.85 -13.41
CA LYS A 30 30.77 11.73 -12.94
C LYS A 30 30.39 12.49 -11.67
N LYS A 31 31.40 12.71 -10.81
CA LYS A 31 31.35 13.45 -9.55
C LYS A 31 32.00 14.83 -9.73
N ASN A 32 31.19 15.90 -9.72
CA ASN A 32 31.59 17.30 -9.50
C ASN A 32 30.52 17.90 -8.56
N GLY A 33 30.74 18.70 -7.51
CA GLY A 33 31.87 19.33 -6.80
C GLY A 33 31.26 19.89 -5.49
N LEU A 34 31.90 19.74 -4.34
CA LEU A 34 32.50 20.81 -3.54
C LEU A 34 31.66 22.10 -3.40
N ILE A 35 30.97 22.28 -2.26
CA ILE A 35 30.98 23.54 -1.48
C ILE A 35 31.05 23.17 0.02
N LYS A 36 31.96 23.84 0.72
CA LYS A 36 32.30 23.70 2.14
C LYS A 36 31.49 24.71 3.00
N PHE A 37 31.17 24.25 4.22
CA PHE A 37 31.09 24.97 5.51
C PHE A 37 30.22 26.24 5.63
N ASP A 38 29.28 26.22 6.59
CA ASP A 38 29.61 26.81 7.89
C ASP A 38 28.83 26.15 9.04
N ALA A 39 29.45 26.14 10.22
CA ALA A 39 28.92 25.59 11.46
C ALA A 39 28.67 26.74 12.44
N THR A 40 27.52 26.72 13.14
CA THR A 40 27.43 27.40 14.43
C THR A 40 26.35 26.75 15.31
N ASP A 41 26.78 26.36 16.51
CA ASP A 41 25.98 25.85 17.62
C ASP A 41 24.94 26.86 18.11
N ASN A 42 23.80 26.40 18.62
CA ASN A 42 23.48 26.63 20.04
C ASN A 42 22.32 25.77 20.60
N LYS A 43 22.44 25.52 21.90
CA LYS A 43 21.60 24.68 22.77
C LYS A 43 20.39 25.44 23.34
N ASN A 44 19.51 24.64 23.95
CA ASN A 44 18.37 24.98 24.84
C ASN A 44 17.06 25.21 24.06
N SER A 45 15.89 24.71 24.44
CA SER A 45 15.37 24.33 25.76
C SER A 45 14.25 23.29 25.61
N THR A 46 14.13 22.42 26.60
CA THR A 46 12.92 21.66 26.89
C THR A 46 11.84 22.61 27.36
N GLU A 47 10.81 22.87 26.56
CA GLU A 47 9.49 23.30 27.07
C GLU A 47 8.37 22.67 26.24
N MET A 48 7.45 22.07 26.97
CA MET A 48 6.18 21.54 26.50
C MET A 48 5.26 22.70 26.13
N CYS A 49 4.43 22.57 25.10
CA CYS A 49 3.07 23.10 25.16
C CYS A 49 2.15 22.41 24.14
N PHE A 50 1.00 22.02 24.68
CA PHE A 50 -0.16 21.49 24.00
C PHE A 50 -0.99 22.62 23.36
N ASN A 51 -1.68 22.25 22.27
CA ASN A 51 -2.86 22.87 21.69
C ASN A 51 -2.66 24.22 20.95
N ASN A 52 -2.91 24.23 19.65
CA ASN A 52 -4.21 24.66 19.14
C ASN A 52 -4.36 24.34 17.64
N ILE A 53 -5.56 23.89 17.32
CA ILE A 53 -6.10 23.76 15.96
C ILE A 53 -6.19 25.16 15.38
N ASP A 54 -5.65 25.37 14.19
CA ASP A 54 -6.10 26.44 13.32
C ASP A 54 -6.30 25.90 11.89
N PRO A 55 -7.51 26.05 11.31
CA PRO A 55 -7.83 25.59 9.97
C PRO A 55 -7.50 26.72 8.99
N ARG A 56 -6.32 26.68 8.37
CA ARG A 56 -6.04 27.54 7.21
C ARG A 56 -5.57 26.73 6.03
N LEU A 57 -6.49 26.71 5.08
CA LEU A 57 -6.54 25.96 3.86
C LEU A 57 -5.85 26.80 2.80
N ASP A 58 -4.52 26.85 2.83
CA ASP A 58 -3.74 27.42 1.74
C ASP A 58 -3.43 26.32 0.73
N PHE A 59 -4.50 25.83 0.08
CA PHE A 59 -4.40 24.99 -1.10
C PHE A 59 -4.51 25.89 -2.32
N GLU A 60 -3.42 26.56 -2.70
CA GLU A 60 -3.10 26.85 -4.10
C GLU A 60 -1.58 26.95 -4.26
N SER A 61 -0.95 25.78 -4.43
CA SER A 61 0.16 25.69 -5.38
C SER A 61 -0.31 24.81 -6.52
N SER A 62 -0.62 25.48 -7.63
CA SER A 62 -0.93 24.89 -8.93
C SER A 62 0.33 24.22 -9.51
N GLY A 63 0.77 23.17 -8.82
CA GLY A 63 1.66 22.15 -9.34
C GLY A 63 0.84 20.88 -9.46
N ASN A 64 0.93 20.19 -10.59
CA ASN A 64 0.23 18.93 -10.85
C ASN A 64 0.80 17.79 -9.98
N ASN A 65 0.69 17.89 -8.66
CA ASN A 65 1.26 16.93 -7.73
C ASN A 65 0.43 15.65 -7.81
N ASN A 66 1.08 14.51 -8.05
CA ASN A 66 0.36 13.26 -8.20
C ASN A 66 -0.28 12.90 -6.86
N ARG A 67 -1.59 12.64 -6.89
CA ARG A 67 -2.34 12.22 -5.70
C ARG A 67 -2.54 10.71 -5.75
N VAL A 68 -1.83 10.01 -4.87
CA VAL A 68 -1.89 8.55 -4.75
C VAL A 68 -2.70 8.20 -3.51
N MET A 69 -3.86 7.57 -3.68
CA MET A 69 -4.68 7.14 -2.55
C MET A 69 -4.49 5.65 -2.27
N VAL A 70 -4.22 5.31 -1.02
CA VAL A 70 -4.04 3.93 -0.56
C VAL A 70 -5.14 3.59 0.43
N VAL A 71 -5.88 2.51 0.16
CA VAL A 71 -6.93 2.04 1.09
C VAL A 71 -6.29 1.21 2.20
N VAL A 72 -6.49 1.66 3.43
CA VAL A 72 -5.93 1.08 4.65
C VAL A 72 -6.99 0.25 5.37
N ASP A 73 -6.60 -0.95 5.77
CA ASP A 73 -7.33 -1.79 6.72
C ASP A 73 -6.33 -2.55 7.62
N PRO A 74 -6.76 -3.21 8.72
CA PRO A 74 -5.85 -3.93 9.63
C PRO A 74 -5.22 -5.19 9.03
N SER A 75 -5.17 -5.33 7.71
CA SER A 75 -4.64 -6.52 7.04
C SER A 75 -3.27 -6.31 6.43
N LEU A 76 -2.53 -7.41 6.38
CA LEU A 76 -1.22 -7.47 5.73
C LEU A 76 -1.29 -7.11 4.23
N ASP A 77 -2.45 -7.33 3.59
CA ASP A 77 -2.64 -7.00 2.18
C ASP A 77 -2.61 -5.49 1.95
N ALA A 78 -3.18 -4.69 2.87
CA ALA A 78 -3.15 -3.23 2.80
C ALA A 78 -1.74 -2.69 3.07
N ASN A 79 -1.04 -3.23 4.06
CA ASN A 79 0.36 -2.87 4.32
C ASN A 79 1.25 -3.18 3.10
N CYS A 80 1.09 -4.36 2.50
CA CYS A 80 1.78 -4.72 1.26
C CYS A 80 1.49 -3.74 0.12
N ALA A 81 0.25 -3.27 -0.02
CA ALA A 81 -0.14 -2.31 -1.04
C ALA A 81 0.53 -0.95 -0.81
N LEU A 82 0.59 -0.48 0.44
CA LEU A 82 1.29 0.74 0.81
C LEU A 82 2.80 0.64 0.51
N GLN A 83 3.43 -0.46 0.91
CA GLN A 83 4.86 -0.70 0.62
C GLN A 83 5.15 -0.69 -0.88
N TRP A 84 4.27 -1.32 -1.67
CA TRP A 84 4.39 -1.29 -3.13
C TRP A 84 4.27 0.14 -3.69
N ALA A 85 3.26 0.90 -3.24
CA ALA A 85 3.08 2.29 -3.68
C ALA A 85 4.31 3.14 -3.37
N LEU A 86 4.82 3.05 -2.14
CA LEU A 86 6.03 3.77 -1.72
C LEU A 86 7.27 3.38 -2.54
N SER A 87 7.42 2.10 -2.91
CA SER A 87 8.61 1.65 -3.63
C SER A 87 8.55 1.89 -5.14
N HIS A 88 7.36 1.88 -5.75
CA HIS A 88 7.24 1.82 -7.22
C HIS A 88 6.55 3.04 -7.85
N THR A 89 5.75 3.80 -7.10
CA THR A 89 4.91 4.84 -7.71
C THR A 89 5.09 6.21 -7.08
N VAL A 90 5.34 6.28 -5.78
CA VAL A 90 5.41 7.54 -5.03
C VAL A 90 6.78 8.20 -5.14
N GLN A 91 6.76 9.48 -5.50
CA GLN A 91 7.89 10.41 -5.51
C GLN A 91 7.80 11.40 -4.33
N SER A 92 8.87 12.16 -4.07
CA SER A 92 8.94 13.06 -2.92
C SER A 92 7.98 14.24 -2.98
N GLN A 93 7.59 14.69 -4.17
CA GLN A 93 6.64 15.79 -4.37
C GLN A 93 5.17 15.32 -4.46
N ASP A 94 4.93 14.01 -4.36
CA ASP A 94 3.58 13.46 -4.44
C ASP A 94 2.82 13.62 -3.12
N THR A 95 1.49 13.55 -3.21
CA THR A 95 0.61 13.50 -2.05
C THR A 95 0.04 12.09 -1.91
N ILE A 96 0.32 11.45 -0.77
CA ILE A 96 -0.31 10.17 -0.39
C ILE A 96 -1.54 10.45 0.46
N ILE A 97 -2.68 9.86 0.08
CA ILE A 97 -3.90 9.88 0.89
C ILE A 97 -4.10 8.49 1.48
N LEU A 98 -4.03 8.37 2.79
CA LEU A 98 -4.31 7.14 3.53
C LEU A 98 -5.80 7.11 3.90
N LEU A 99 -6.58 6.30 3.19
CA LEU A 99 -8.03 6.21 3.37
C LEU A 99 -8.41 4.97 4.20
N TYR A 100 -9.06 5.19 5.34
CA TYR A 100 -9.74 4.13 6.09
C TYR A 100 -11.25 4.28 5.96
N VAL A 101 -11.94 3.19 5.61
CA VAL A 101 -13.41 3.19 5.54
C VAL A 101 -13.99 2.32 6.64
N SER A 102 -14.61 2.96 7.64
CA SER A 102 -15.40 2.29 8.65
C SER A 102 -16.76 1.86 8.08
N LYS A 103 -17.30 0.77 8.62
CA LYS A 103 -18.65 0.33 8.27
C LYS A 103 -19.58 0.94 9.31
N ILE A 104 -20.69 1.52 8.85
CA ILE A 104 -21.78 1.92 9.76
C ILE A 104 -22.24 0.68 10.53
N SER A 105 -22.00 0.67 11.83
CA SER A 105 -22.49 -0.33 12.79
C SER A 105 -23.52 0.32 13.68
N ASN A 106 -24.66 -0.36 13.86
CA ASN A 106 -25.68 0.04 14.83
C ASN A 106 -25.25 -0.30 16.28
N GLU A 107 -23.99 -0.66 16.50
CA GLU A 107 -23.44 -0.91 17.84
C GLU A 107 -23.26 0.44 18.55
N GLY A 108 -23.50 0.45 19.86
CA GLY A 108 -23.55 1.67 20.66
C GLY A 108 -22.27 2.53 20.60
N GLU A 109 -22.41 3.80 20.96
CA GLU A 109 -21.39 4.85 20.80
C GLU A 109 -20.00 4.46 21.34
N LYS A 110 -19.93 3.73 22.45
CA LYS A 110 -18.67 3.28 23.07
C LYS A 110 -17.87 2.28 22.21
N ALA A 111 -18.54 1.37 21.50
CA ALA A 111 -17.84 0.40 20.65
C ALA A 111 -17.29 1.08 19.38
N ASN A 112 -18.02 2.07 18.86
CA ASN A 112 -17.59 2.85 17.70
C ASN A 112 -16.40 3.75 18.05
N SER A 113 -16.36 4.36 19.24
CA SER A 113 -15.24 5.22 19.65
C SER A 113 -13.93 4.43 19.79
N GLU A 114 -13.95 3.26 20.42
CA GLU A 114 -12.77 2.40 20.55
C GLU A 114 -12.26 1.90 19.19
N PHE A 115 -13.18 1.53 18.28
CA PHE A 115 -12.81 1.10 16.93
C PHE A 115 -12.19 2.24 16.11
N ASN A 116 -12.75 3.45 16.21
CA ASN A 116 -12.23 4.62 15.53
C ASN A 116 -10.84 4.99 16.06
N GLN A 117 -10.61 4.87 17.37
CA GLN A 117 -9.29 5.06 17.98
C GLN A 117 -8.25 4.11 17.38
N LYS A 118 -8.55 2.80 17.34
CA LYS A 118 -7.66 1.79 16.73
C LYS A 118 -7.40 2.04 15.24
N ALA A 119 -8.42 2.51 14.52
CA ALA A 119 -8.30 2.86 13.11
C ALA A 119 -7.39 4.08 12.91
N TYR A 120 -7.50 5.09 13.77
CA TYR A 120 -6.66 6.27 13.74
C TYR A 120 -5.21 5.93 14.08
N GLU A 121 -4.96 5.11 15.11
CA GLU A 121 -3.63 4.59 15.45
C GLU A 121 -2.98 3.84 14.27
N LEU A 122 -3.76 3.02 13.56
CA LEU A 122 -3.29 2.33 12.36
C LEU A 122 -2.88 3.33 11.25
N LEU A 123 -3.69 4.35 11.02
CA LEU A 123 -3.41 5.39 10.02
C LEU A 123 -2.17 6.20 10.39
N CYS A 124 -2.01 6.58 11.66
CA CYS A 124 -0.82 7.25 12.17
C CYS A 124 0.45 6.39 11.99
N SER A 125 0.37 5.09 12.31
CA SER A 125 1.48 4.16 12.07
C SER A 125 1.87 4.11 10.59
N MET A 126 0.88 4.02 9.68
CA MET A 126 1.13 4.02 8.24
C MET A 126 1.62 5.37 7.72
N LYS A 127 1.19 6.48 8.30
CA LYS A 127 1.70 7.82 7.99
C LYS A 127 3.19 7.93 8.31
N ASN A 128 3.58 7.48 9.51
CA ASN A 128 4.99 7.42 9.91
C ASN A 128 5.80 6.56 8.92
N MET A 129 5.27 5.39 8.52
CA MET A 129 5.93 4.56 7.52
C MET A 129 6.15 5.27 6.17
N CYS A 130 5.22 6.12 5.74
CA CYS A 130 5.37 6.90 4.51
C CYS A 130 6.50 7.92 4.65
N GLN A 131 6.47 8.71 5.73
CA GLN A 131 7.44 9.78 5.99
C GLN A 131 8.86 9.22 6.19
N THR A 132 9.01 8.10 6.89
CA THR A 132 10.32 7.45 7.07
C THR A 132 10.90 6.89 5.77
N ARG A 133 10.05 6.43 4.84
CA ARG A 133 10.52 5.80 3.60
C ARG A 133 10.70 6.77 2.45
N LYS A 134 10.02 7.92 2.49
CA LYS A 134 10.00 8.93 1.45
C LYS A 134 10.02 10.31 2.08
N GLU A 135 11.22 10.85 2.25
CA GLU A 135 11.38 12.23 2.70
C GLU A 135 10.77 13.20 1.68
N GLY A 136 10.12 14.25 2.19
CA GLY A 136 9.41 15.26 1.39
C GLY A 136 7.97 14.91 1.02
N VAL A 137 7.55 13.64 1.10
CA VAL A 137 6.20 13.25 0.68
C VAL A 137 5.12 13.84 1.59
N GLN A 138 4.07 14.40 0.98
CA GLN A 138 2.92 14.87 1.73
C GLN A 138 2.00 13.70 2.06
N VAL A 139 1.58 13.56 3.32
CA VAL A 139 0.69 12.46 3.74
C VAL A 139 -0.56 13.00 4.41
N GLU A 140 -1.70 12.78 3.76
CA GLU A 140 -3.05 13.06 4.28
C GLU A 140 -3.66 11.79 4.88
N ILE A 141 -4.32 11.92 6.04
CA ILE A 141 -5.15 10.84 6.61
C ILE A 141 -6.62 11.18 6.35
N THR A 142 -7.40 10.21 5.91
CA THR A 142 -8.84 10.37 5.68
C THR A 142 -9.58 9.18 6.26
N MET A 143 -10.55 9.45 7.12
CA MET A 143 -11.49 8.47 7.64
C MET A 143 -12.85 8.76 7.04
N GLN A 144 -13.46 7.72 6.47
CA GLN A 144 -14.82 7.81 5.96
C GLN A 144 -15.67 6.69 6.53
N GLU A 145 -16.97 6.92 6.56
CA GLU A 145 -17.95 5.94 7.00
C GLU A 145 -18.93 5.63 5.87
N GLY A 146 -19.31 4.36 5.74
CA GLY A 146 -20.40 4.02 4.85
C GLY A 146 -20.79 2.56 4.86
N LYS A 147 -22.04 2.31 4.45
CA LYS A 147 -22.60 0.96 4.34
C LYS A 147 -21.86 0.13 3.30
N GLU A 148 -21.55 0.74 2.15
CA GLU A 148 -20.84 0.11 1.04
C GLU A 148 -19.45 0.71 0.85
N LYS A 149 -18.44 0.06 1.45
CA LYS A 149 -17.04 0.53 1.39
C LYS A 149 -16.55 0.82 -0.03
N GLY A 150 -16.93 -0.01 -1.01
CA GLY A 150 -16.48 0.15 -2.39
C GLY A 150 -16.95 1.46 -3.02
N ALA A 151 -18.21 1.85 -2.77
CA ALA A 151 -18.77 3.10 -3.28
C ALA A 151 -18.10 4.31 -2.63
N VAL A 152 -17.93 4.29 -1.30
CA VAL A 152 -17.23 5.34 -0.55
C VAL A 152 -15.82 5.56 -1.07
N ILE A 153 -15.05 4.48 -1.28
CA ILE A 153 -13.68 4.58 -1.81
C ILE A 153 -13.65 5.22 -3.19
N VAL A 154 -14.58 4.84 -4.08
CA VAL A 154 -14.63 5.36 -5.45
C VAL A 154 -15.02 6.84 -5.45
N GLU A 155 -15.98 7.23 -4.61
CA GLU A 155 -16.42 8.61 -4.52
C GLU A 155 -15.34 9.50 -3.91
N GLU A 156 -14.67 9.07 -2.83
CA GLU A 156 -13.51 9.77 -2.26
C GLU A 156 -12.39 9.95 -3.27
N ALA A 157 -12.07 8.91 -4.05
CA ALA A 157 -11.03 8.98 -5.07
C ALA A 157 -11.35 10.08 -6.10
N LYS A 158 -12.63 10.21 -6.46
CA LYS A 158 -13.12 11.23 -7.40
C LYS A 158 -13.07 12.63 -6.77
N GLN A 159 -13.56 12.79 -5.54
CA GLN A 159 -13.60 14.06 -4.82
C GLN A 159 -12.19 14.63 -4.59
N ARG A 160 -11.25 13.78 -4.17
CA ARG A 160 -9.85 14.14 -3.94
C ARG A 160 -9.04 14.29 -5.24
N LYS A 161 -9.65 14.07 -6.42
CA LYS A 161 -8.97 14.08 -7.73
C LYS A 161 -7.72 13.16 -7.75
N VAL A 162 -7.88 11.96 -7.22
CA VAL A 162 -6.82 10.94 -7.14
C VAL A 162 -6.43 10.50 -8.55
N SER A 163 -5.14 10.46 -8.86
CA SER A 163 -4.63 9.93 -10.14
C SER A 163 -4.42 8.41 -10.09
N LEU A 164 -4.01 7.88 -8.93
CA LEU A 164 -3.77 6.46 -8.69
C LEU A 164 -4.42 5.96 -7.39
N LEU A 165 -5.32 4.99 -7.50
CA LEU A 165 -5.93 4.28 -6.37
C LEU A 165 -5.27 2.91 -6.16
N VAL A 166 -4.74 2.66 -4.96
CA VAL A 166 -4.04 1.43 -4.61
C VAL A 166 -4.82 0.65 -3.55
N LEU A 167 -5.04 -0.64 -3.82
CA LEU A 167 -5.84 -1.56 -3.00
C LEU A 167 -5.07 -2.82 -2.63
N GLY A 168 -5.15 -3.24 -1.37
CA GLY A 168 -4.67 -4.56 -0.94
C GLY A 168 -5.53 -5.70 -1.48
N GLN A 169 -4.94 -6.64 -2.21
CA GLN A 169 -5.64 -7.80 -2.77
C GLN A 169 -5.31 -9.08 -1.98
N ARG A 170 -6.30 -9.54 -1.21
CA ARG A 170 -6.15 -10.76 -0.40
C ARG A 170 -5.95 -12.03 -1.22
N LYS A 171 -4.89 -12.79 -0.92
CA LYS A 171 -4.70 -14.15 -1.40
C LYS A 171 -5.47 -15.12 -0.49
N ARG A 172 -6.68 -15.54 -0.90
CA ARG A 172 -7.42 -16.60 -0.19
C ARG A 172 -7.06 -17.98 -0.73
N SER A 173 -6.82 -18.94 0.17
CA SER A 173 -6.74 -20.36 -0.21
C SER A 173 -8.07 -20.82 -0.83
N ILE A 174 -8.06 -21.92 -1.60
CA ILE A 174 -9.29 -22.51 -2.16
C ILE A 174 -10.30 -22.77 -1.04
N VAL A 175 -9.85 -23.37 0.06
CA VAL A 175 -10.69 -23.69 1.24
C VAL A 175 -11.32 -22.43 1.83
N TRP A 176 -10.54 -21.36 2.02
CA TRP A 176 -11.07 -20.08 2.52
C TRP A 176 -12.01 -19.35 1.54
N ARG A 177 -11.93 -19.65 0.24
CA ARG A 177 -12.88 -19.14 -0.76
C ARG A 177 -14.23 -19.87 -0.69
N LEU A 178 -14.23 -21.13 -0.27
CA LEU A 178 -15.44 -21.93 -0.09
C LEU A 178 -16.12 -21.62 1.25
N LEU A 179 -15.34 -21.44 2.34
CA LEU A 179 -15.91 -21.24 3.68
C LEU A 179 -16.44 -19.82 4.00
N ARG A 180 -16.02 -18.76 3.31
CA ARG A 180 -16.42 -17.38 3.67
C ARG A 180 -16.84 -16.51 2.49
N LYS A 181 -17.92 -15.74 2.68
CA LYS A 181 -18.46 -14.74 1.74
C LYS A 181 -17.33 -13.90 1.10
N LYS A 182 -17.42 -13.70 -0.22
CA LYS A 182 -16.44 -13.05 -1.11
C LYS A 182 -16.19 -11.53 -0.87
N SER A 183 -16.60 -10.97 0.26
CA SER A 183 -16.75 -9.52 0.49
C SER A 183 -15.56 -8.66 0.01
N ARG A 184 -14.33 -8.89 0.50
CA ARG A 184 -13.16 -8.09 0.06
C ARG A 184 -12.73 -8.30 -1.40
N SER A 185 -12.93 -9.52 -1.94
CA SER A 185 -12.71 -9.76 -3.37
C SER A 185 -13.72 -9.00 -4.25
N ARG A 186 -14.93 -8.73 -3.71
CA ARG A 186 -15.94 -7.92 -4.40
C ARG A 186 -15.57 -6.43 -4.32
N LEU A 187 -15.09 -5.95 -3.18
CA LEU A 187 -14.64 -4.56 -3.01
C LEU A 187 -13.55 -4.20 -4.03
N VAL A 188 -12.46 -4.97 -4.07
CA VAL A 188 -11.35 -4.69 -5.00
C VAL A 188 -11.82 -4.70 -6.45
N LYS A 189 -12.65 -5.68 -6.83
CA LYS A 189 -13.20 -5.78 -8.18
C LYS A 189 -14.11 -4.58 -8.50
N TYR A 190 -14.93 -4.17 -7.56
CA TYR A 190 -15.82 -3.00 -7.70
C TYR A 190 -15.00 -1.74 -7.95
N CYS A 191 -13.99 -1.45 -7.12
CA CYS A 191 -13.16 -0.26 -7.28
C CYS A 191 -12.42 -0.25 -8.63
N ILE A 192 -11.81 -1.37 -9.04
CA ILE A 192 -11.14 -1.47 -10.36
C ILE A 192 -12.10 -1.16 -11.52
N GLN A 193 -13.37 -1.55 -11.39
CA GLN A 193 -14.35 -1.39 -12.45
C GLN A 193 -14.98 0.01 -12.47
N LYS A 194 -15.22 0.58 -11.29
CA LYS A 194 -16.04 1.78 -11.10
C LYS A 194 -15.25 3.06 -10.83
N ALA A 195 -14.00 2.96 -10.37
CA ALA A 195 -13.17 4.14 -10.19
C ALA A 195 -12.86 4.82 -11.53
N ASN A 196 -12.86 6.15 -11.51
CA ASN A 196 -12.53 6.98 -12.68
C ASN A 196 -11.01 7.07 -12.92
N CYS A 197 -10.20 6.84 -11.88
CA CYS A 197 -8.75 6.93 -11.92
C CYS A 197 -8.07 5.57 -12.16
N MET A 198 -6.75 5.60 -12.41
CA MET A 198 -5.99 4.36 -12.52
C MET A 198 -6.08 3.60 -11.20
N THR A 199 -6.58 2.36 -11.23
CA THR A 199 -6.77 1.56 -10.02
C THR A 199 -5.97 0.28 -10.08
N VAL A 200 -5.20 0.05 -9.03
CA VAL A 200 -4.22 -1.02 -8.93
C VAL A 200 -4.49 -1.83 -7.67
N ALA A 201 -4.72 -3.12 -7.85
CA ALA A 201 -4.82 -4.06 -6.76
C ALA A 201 -3.53 -4.87 -6.63
N VAL A 202 -2.94 -4.82 -5.45
CA VAL A 202 -1.59 -5.32 -5.17
C VAL A 202 -1.65 -6.50 -4.22
N ARG A 203 -0.89 -7.55 -4.52
CA ARG A 203 -0.67 -8.65 -3.58
C ARG A 203 0.76 -9.16 -3.64
N ARG A 204 1.25 -9.73 -2.54
CA ARG A 204 2.51 -10.49 -2.57
C ARG A 204 2.38 -11.71 -3.47
N LYS A 205 3.37 -11.91 -4.33
CA LYS A 205 3.45 -13.07 -5.23
C LYS A 205 3.70 -14.36 -4.47
N SER A 206 4.83 -14.41 -3.76
CA SER A 206 5.18 -15.50 -2.86
C SER A 206 5.99 -14.98 -1.67
N SER A 207 6.02 -15.74 -0.59
CA SER A 207 6.88 -15.44 0.56
C SER A 207 8.36 -15.70 0.27
N LYS A 208 8.69 -16.61 -0.65
CA LYS A 208 10.05 -17.11 -0.91
C LYS A 208 10.79 -16.36 -2.03
N SER A 209 10.05 -15.86 -3.02
CA SER A 209 10.61 -15.38 -4.29
C SER A 209 10.45 -13.88 -4.51
N GLY A 210 10.10 -13.13 -3.46
CA GLY A 210 9.83 -11.69 -3.55
C GLY A 210 8.74 -11.31 -4.57
N GLY A 211 8.61 -10.00 -4.78
CA GLY A 211 7.80 -9.42 -5.84
C GLY A 211 6.30 -9.27 -5.57
N TYR A 212 5.68 -8.49 -6.44
CA TYR A 212 4.27 -8.12 -6.38
C TYR A 212 3.50 -8.64 -7.59
N LEU A 213 2.24 -8.96 -7.33
CA LEU A 213 1.25 -9.33 -8.32
C LEU A 213 0.23 -8.21 -8.40
N ILE A 214 0.04 -7.70 -9.61
CA ILE A 214 -0.77 -6.53 -9.84
C ILE A 214 -1.97 -6.88 -10.70
N THR A 215 -3.12 -6.34 -10.32
CA THR A 215 -4.35 -6.43 -11.10
C THR A 215 -4.88 -5.02 -11.34
N THR A 216 -5.12 -4.67 -12.60
CA THR A 216 -5.75 -3.42 -13.03
C THR A 216 -7.00 -3.73 -13.85
N LYS A 217 -7.66 -2.69 -14.37
CA LYS A 217 -8.82 -2.85 -15.26
C LYS A 217 -8.49 -3.59 -16.55
N ARG A 218 -7.31 -3.30 -17.13
CA ARG A 218 -6.87 -3.86 -18.42
C ARG A 218 -6.08 -5.15 -18.28
N HIS A 219 -5.27 -5.29 -17.23
CA HIS A 219 -4.37 -6.43 -17.06
C HIS A 219 -4.59 -7.13 -15.73
N LYS A 220 -4.61 -8.46 -15.77
CA LYS A 220 -4.81 -9.28 -14.56
C LYS A 220 -3.56 -10.05 -14.23
N LYS A 221 -3.11 -9.93 -12.97
CA LYS A 221 -2.01 -10.71 -12.39
C LYS A 221 -0.70 -10.58 -13.17
N PHE A 222 -0.35 -9.37 -13.64
CA PHE A 222 0.98 -9.14 -14.17
C PHE A 222 1.98 -8.91 -13.03
N TRP A 223 3.24 -9.23 -13.31
CA TRP A 223 4.29 -9.37 -12.31
C TRP A 223 5.23 -8.18 -12.47
N LEU A 224 5.44 -7.40 -11.41
CA LEU A 224 6.57 -6.49 -11.33
C LEU A 224 7.66 -7.16 -10.50
N LEU A 225 8.86 -7.24 -11.07
CA LEU A 225 10.04 -7.65 -10.33
C LEU A 225 10.33 -6.59 -9.27
N ALA A 226 10.72 -7.04 -8.08
CA ALA A 226 11.09 -6.18 -6.97
C ALA A 226 12.48 -5.59 -7.17
#